data_AF-A0A2V7XG89-F1
#
_entry.id   AF-A0A2V7XG89-F1
#
_cell.length_a   1.000
_cell.length_b   1.000
_cell.length_c   1.000
_cell.angle_alpha   90.00
_cell.angle_beta   90.00
_cell.angle_gamma   90.00
#
_symmetry.space_group_name_H-M   'P 1'
#
loop_
_entity.id
_entity.type
_entity.pdbx_description
1 polymer ?
#
loop_
_entity_poly.entity_id
_entity_poly.type
_entity_poly.pdbx_seq_one_letter_code
_entity_poly.pdbx_strand_id
1 'polypeptide(L)'
;MHDLRRICALSGLSLLAATWLGAQAPSPAPSAAPAAPANPFLLSPEERARLDQLSREDHADMLRQLGITKLRPGANGRAAAGEPGAANYDPAKANPYPDWPDPLTLKDGRKVTSAEMWWRQRRPEIAEDFEREVYGRVPSGVPTVAWTVAETVETTVGGQPVVARRVIGHVDNSAYPAISVDIKMAVVVPVNAKGPVPVLMMFGWGNMPGEPLPRFPGVQEPAAPPSTEQLIAAGWGYVSLSTASIQADNGAGLTAGIIGLANKGQRRTPEQWGSLRAWAWGAARAL
;
A
#
# COMPACT_ATOMS: atom_id res chain seq x y z
N MET A 1 -2.34 -38.03 93.15
CA MET A 1 -3.42 -39.02 92.94
C MET A 1 -4.37 -38.46 91.90
N HIS A 2 -4.66 -39.27 90.87
CA HIS A 2 -5.65 -39.11 89.77
C HIS A 2 -5.27 -38.09 88.67
N ASP A 3 -4.99 -38.49 87.42
CA ASP A 3 -5.67 -39.34 86.40
C ASP A 3 -6.24 -38.42 85.30
N LEU A 4 -5.69 -38.44 84.09
CA LEU A 4 -6.03 -39.28 82.92
C LEU A 4 -7.27 -38.83 82.10
N ARG A 5 -6.99 -38.51 80.83
CA ARG A 5 -7.75 -38.80 79.58
C ARG A 5 -9.14 -38.18 79.32
N ARG A 6 -9.27 -37.60 78.11
CA ARG A 6 -10.13 -37.99 76.94
C ARG A 6 -10.14 -36.81 75.94
N ILE A 7 -9.49 -36.88 74.77
CA ILE A 7 -9.89 -37.49 73.48
C ILE A 7 -11.35 -37.21 73.08
N CYS A 8 -11.53 -36.30 72.12
CA CYS A 8 -12.60 -36.34 71.11
C CYS A 8 -11.97 -36.24 69.72
N ALA A 9 -12.22 -37.25 68.90
CA ALA A 9 -11.82 -37.36 67.51
C ALA A 9 -12.82 -36.61 66.61
N LEU A 10 -12.33 -35.91 65.59
CA LEU A 10 -13.12 -35.47 64.44
C LEU A 10 -12.37 -35.85 63.16
N SER A 11 -12.96 -36.83 62.47
CA SER A 11 -12.54 -37.40 61.20
C SER A 11 -12.90 -36.42 60.07
N GLY A 12 -11.91 -35.94 59.32
CA GLY A 12 -12.10 -35.16 58.09
C GLY A 12 -11.64 -35.95 56.88
N LEU A 13 -12.59 -36.28 55.99
CA LEU A 13 -12.37 -36.93 54.69
C LEU A 13 -11.46 -36.08 53.79
N SER A 14 -10.36 -36.68 53.30
CA SER A 14 -9.56 -36.13 52.22
C SER A 14 -10.09 -36.63 50.87
N LEU A 15 -10.69 -35.75 50.07
CA LEU A 15 -11.00 -36.02 48.66
C LEU A 15 -9.80 -35.68 47.79
N LEU A 16 -9.18 -36.71 47.21
CA LEU A 16 -8.17 -36.63 46.15
C LEU A 16 -8.88 -36.28 44.83
N ALA A 17 -8.65 -35.07 44.31
CA ALA A 17 -9.03 -34.72 42.95
C ALA A 17 -7.95 -35.20 41.97
N ALA A 18 -8.28 -36.20 41.15
CA ALA A 18 -7.43 -36.71 40.09
C ALA A 18 -7.40 -35.71 38.91
N THR A 19 -6.24 -35.10 38.68
CA THR A 19 -5.98 -34.30 37.48
C THR A 19 -5.74 -35.22 36.28
N TRP A 20 -6.68 -35.20 35.32
CA TRP A 20 -6.51 -35.82 34.02
C TRP A 20 -5.53 -34.99 33.18
N LEU A 21 -4.33 -35.52 32.90
CA LEU A 21 -3.48 -35.03 31.81
C LEU A 21 -4.07 -35.53 30.49
N GLY A 22 -4.91 -34.70 29.86
CA GLY A 22 -5.30 -34.87 28.46
C GLY A 22 -4.16 -34.38 27.56
N ALA A 23 -3.63 -35.25 26.72
CA ALA A 23 -2.70 -34.89 25.66
C ALA A 23 -3.37 -33.88 24.70
N GLN A 24 -2.88 -32.65 24.66
CA GLN A 24 -3.26 -31.67 23.64
C GLN A 24 -2.71 -32.13 22.30
N ALA A 25 -3.61 -32.32 21.32
CA ALA A 25 -3.23 -32.50 19.93
C ALA A 25 -2.37 -31.30 19.47
N PRO A 26 -1.33 -31.52 18.65
CA PRO A 26 -0.50 -30.43 18.15
C PRO A 26 -1.38 -29.42 17.41
N SER A 27 -1.24 -28.14 17.77
CA SER A 27 -1.89 -27.05 17.06
C SER A 27 -1.53 -27.10 15.57
N PRO A 28 -2.48 -26.88 14.66
CA PRO A 28 -2.14 -26.75 13.25
C PRO A 28 -1.14 -25.61 13.10
N ALA A 29 -0.06 -25.86 12.34
CA ALA A 29 0.96 -24.86 12.06
C ALA A 29 0.30 -23.57 11.53
N PRO A 30 0.83 -22.38 11.88
CA PRO A 30 0.34 -21.14 11.31
C PRO A 30 0.37 -21.27 9.78
N SER A 31 -0.77 -20.98 9.15
CA SER A 31 -0.90 -20.87 7.71
C SER A 31 0.26 -20.03 7.20
N ALA A 32 1.05 -20.59 6.28
CA ALA A 32 2.17 -19.89 5.67
C ALA A 32 1.71 -18.49 5.26
N ALA A 33 2.49 -17.48 5.65
CA ALA A 33 2.27 -16.10 5.22
C ALA A 33 1.94 -16.11 3.71
N PRO A 34 0.90 -15.38 3.26
CA PRO A 34 0.57 -15.36 1.85
C PRO A 34 1.84 -14.98 1.08
N ALA A 35 2.21 -15.85 0.14
CA ALA A 35 3.35 -15.65 -0.75
C ALA A 35 3.33 -14.21 -1.27
N ALA A 36 4.52 -13.64 -1.49
CA ALA A 36 4.64 -12.34 -2.15
C ALA A 36 3.62 -12.24 -3.29
N PRO A 37 2.85 -11.13 -3.41
CA PRO A 37 1.76 -11.06 -4.37
C PRO A 37 2.28 -11.50 -5.73
N ALA A 38 1.62 -12.50 -6.31
CA ALA A 38 1.99 -13.04 -7.61
C ALA A 38 2.18 -11.87 -8.57
N ASN A 39 3.26 -11.90 -9.37
CA ASN A 39 3.50 -10.88 -10.39
C ASN A 39 2.20 -10.69 -11.17
N PRO A 40 1.57 -9.49 -11.15
CA PRO A 40 0.25 -9.29 -11.72
C PRO A 40 0.22 -9.58 -13.23
N PHE A 41 1.39 -9.62 -13.88
CA PHE A 41 1.55 -9.96 -15.29
C PHE A 41 1.70 -11.46 -15.58
N LEU A 42 1.82 -12.31 -14.56
CA LEU A 42 1.99 -13.77 -14.68
C LEU A 42 0.80 -14.55 -14.11
N LEU A 43 -0.37 -13.91 -14.01
CA LEU A 43 -1.58 -14.53 -13.48
C LEU A 43 -2.19 -15.53 -14.48
N SER A 44 -2.69 -16.66 -13.96
CA SER A 44 -3.45 -17.63 -14.75
C SER A 44 -4.71 -16.96 -15.33
N PRO A 45 -5.25 -17.47 -16.46
CA PRO A 45 -6.52 -16.97 -17.00
C PRO A 45 -7.66 -17.01 -15.97
N GLU A 46 -7.72 -18.06 -15.16
CA GLU A 46 -8.74 -18.24 -14.12
C GLU A 46 -8.63 -17.18 -13.01
N GLU A 47 -7.41 -16.93 -12.51
CA GLU A 47 -7.21 -15.92 -11.47
C GLU A 47 -7.49 -14.51 -12.00
N ARG A 48 -7.13 -14.22 -13.26
CA ARG A 48 -7.51 -12.96 -13.92
C ARG A 48 -9.02 -12.79 -13.99
N ALA A 49 -9.75 -13.82 -14.43
CA ALA A 49 -11.20 -13.78 -14.51
C ALA A 49 -11.84 -13.55 -13.13
N ARG A 50 -11.30 -14.17 -12.07
CA ARG A 50 -11.73 -13.95 -10.69
C ARG A 50 -11.50 -12.51 -10.24
N LEU A 51 -10.29 -11.96 -10.43
CA LEU A 51 -9.98 -10.58 -10.04
C LEU A 51 -10.83 -9.56 -10.81
N ASP A 52 -11.09 -9.81 -12.10
CA ASP A 52 -11.98 -8.99 -12.91
C ASP A 52 -13.42 -9.01 -12.39
N GLN A 53 -13.92 -10.19 -11.99
CA GLN A 53 -15.24 -10.31 -11.38
C GLN A 53 -15.32 -9.52 -10.08
N LEU A 54 -14.38 -9.73 -9.15
CA LEU A 54 -14.37 -9.03 -7.87
C LEU A 54 -14.24 -7.51 -8.04
N SER A 55 -13.43 -7.06 -9.01
CA SER A 55 -13.32 -5.63 -9.35
C SER A 55 -14.64 -5.06 -9.88
N ARG A 56 -15.40 -5.82 -10.69
CA ARG A 56 -16.74 -5.41 -11.14
C ARG A 56 -17.75 -5.35 -9.98
N GLU A 57 -17.66 -6.27 -9.03
CA GLU A 57 -18.56 -6.30 -7.87
C GLU A 57 -18.31 -5.15 -6.89
N ASP A 58 -17.04 -4.76 -6.67
CA ASP A 58 -16.66 -3.56 -5.91
C ASP A 58 -17.13 -2.29 -6.63
N HIS A 59 -16.85 -2.16 -7.93
CA HIS A 59 -17.30 -1.02 -8.71
C HIS A 59 -18.83 -0.88 -8.71
N ALA A 60 -19.57 -1.97 -8.87
CA ALA A 60 -21.03 -1.95 -8.81
C ALA A 60 -21.56 -1.54 -7.42
N ASP A 61 -20.82 -1.85 -6.35
CA ASP A 61 -21.13 -1.37 -5.00
C ASP A 61 -21.00 0.13 -4.88
N MET A 62 -19.87 0.67 -5.35
CA MET A 62 -19.60 2.10 -5.32
C MET A 62 -20.68 2.88 -6.09
N LEU A 63 -21.08 2.39 -7.27
CA LEU A 63 -22.18 2.99 -8.02
C LEU A 63 -23.50 2.97 -7.25
N ARG A 64 -23.82 1.87 -6.56
CA ARG A 64 -25.03 1.79 -5.71
C ARG A 64 -24.98 2.78 -4.56
N GLN A 65 -23.85 2.85 -3.84
CA GLN A 65 -23.67 3.78 -2.72
C GLN A 65 -23.84 5.23 -3.16
N LEU A 66 -23.40 5.57 -4.37
CA LEU A 66 -23.53 6.91 -4.97
C LEU A 66 -24.86 7.17 -5.68
N GLY A 67 -25.74 6.16 -5.82
CA GLY A 67 -26.98 6.27 -6.59
C GLY A 67 -26.76 6.46 -8.10
N ILE A 68 -25.60 6.07 -8.64
CA ILE A 68 -25.26 6.21 -10.05
C ILE A 68 -25.75 4.96 -10.82
N THR A 69 -26.59 5.18 -11.83
CA THR A 69 -27.14 4.08 -12.65
C THR A 69 -26.34 3.81 -13.92
N LYS A 70 -25.56 4.79 -14.41
CA LYS A 70 -24.76 4.67 -15.62
C LYS A 70 -23.58 5.63 -15.63
N LEU A 71 -22.43 5.15 -16.10
CA LEU A 71 -21.27 5.98 -16.44
C LEU A 71 -21.11 6.11 -17.95
N ARG A 72 -20.48 7.21 -18.38
CA ARG A 72 -19.99 7.32 -19.76
C ARG A 72 -18.83 6.33 -19.95
N PRO A 73 -18.77 5.58 -21.06
CA PRO A 73 -17.62 4.73 -21.36
C PRO A 73 -16.30 5.54 -21.40
N GLY A 74 -15.21 4.91 -20.95
CA GLY A 74 -13.87 5.48 -21.10
C GLY A 74 -13.40 5.46 -22.55
N ALA A 75 -12.35 6.24 -22.84
CA ALA A 75 -11.72 6.22 -24.15
C ALA A 75 -10.88 4.94 -24.36
N ASN A 76 -10.77 4.50 -25.62
CA ASN A 76 -9.96 3.37 -26.05
C ASN A 76 -8.71 3.89 -26.78
N GLY A 77 -7.54 3.73 -26.17
CA GLY A 77 -6.26 4.13 -26.77
C GLY A 77 -5.76 3.23 -27.90
N ARG A 78 -6.44 2.11 -28.19
CA ARG A 78 -6.12 1.20 -29.31
C ARG A 78 -7.05 1.36 -30.51
N ALA A 79 -8.18 2.05 -30.34
CA ALA A 79 -9.12 2.30 -31.43
C ALA A 79 -8.51 3.27 -32.44
N ALA A 80 -8.85 3.09 -33.71
CA ALA A 80 -8.38 4.00 -34.75
C ALA A 80 -9.04 5.38 -34.61
N ALA A 81 -8.34 6.43 -35.06
CA ALA A 81 -8.88 7.78 -35.03
C ALA A 81 -10.23 7.86 -35.78
N GLY A 82 -11.26 8.37 -35.11
CA GLY A 82 -12.62 8.48 -35.66
C GLY A 82 -13.56 7.32 -35.31
N GLU A 83 -13.07 6.23 -34.71
CA GLU A 83 -13.92 5.15 -34.22
C GLU A 83 -14.66 5.53 -32.91
N PRO A 84 -15.83 4.94 -32.62
CA PRO A 84 -16.55 5.17 -31.37
C PRO A 84 -15.67 4.90 -30.14
N GLY A 85 -15.50 5.92 -29.31
CA GLY A 85 -14.70 5.84 -28.08
C GLY A 85 -13.19 5.96 -28.29
N ALA A 86 -12.68 6.22 -29.49
CA ALA A 86 -11.25 6.48 -29.71
C ALA A 86 -10.77 7.70 -28.92
N ALA A 87 -9.56 7.62 -28.36
CA ALA A 87 -8.93 8.76 -27.70
C ALA A 87 -8.62 9.90 -28.70
N ASN A 88 -8.79 11.15 -28.29
CA ASN A 88 -8.47 12.31 -29.12
C ASN A 88 -6.97 12.60 -29.10
N TYR A 89 -6.35 12.69 -30.28
CA TYR A 89 -4.96 13.11 -30.47
C TYR A 89 -4.84 14.37 -31.33
N ASP A 90 -5.96 15.00 -31.70
CA ASP A 90 -6.00 16.25 -32.45
C ASP A 90 -5.93 17.45 -31.48
N PRO A 91 -4.85 18.27 -31.50
CA PRO A 91 -4.72 19.42 -30.63
C PRO A 91 -5.85 20.45 -30.78
N ALA A 92 -6.46 20.57 -31.96
CA ALA A 92 -7.57 21.50 -32.19
C ALA A 92 -8.85 21.10 -31.40
N LYS A 93 -8.93 19.84 -30.96
CA LYS A 93 -10.05 19.29 -30.18
C LYS A 93 -9.68 19.04 -28.71
N ALA A 94 -8.45 19.39 -28.29
CA ALA A 94 -7.92 19.04 -26.98
C ALA A 94 -8.35 19.98 -25.84
N ASN A 95 -9.09 21.06 -26.12
CA ASN A 95 -9.57 22.00 -25.10
C ASN A 95 -11.12 22.18 -25.09
N PRO A 96 -11.90 21.10 -24.90
CA PRO A 96 -13.36 21.17 -24.91
C PRO A 96 -13.97 21.83 -23.66
N TYR A 97 -13.21 22.02 -22.58
CA TYR A 97 -13.66 22.61 -21.32
C TYR A 97 -12.67 23.71 -20.86
N PRO A 98 -12.66 24.88 -21.51
CA PRO A 98 -11.63 25.90 -21.28
C PRO A 98 -11.75 26.63 -19.94
N ASP A 99 -12.88 26.49 -19.25
CA ASP A 99 -13.18 27.19 -18.00
C ASP A 99 -12.66 26.40 -16.79
N TRP A 100 -11.44 26.73 -16.36
CA TRP A 100 -10.78 26.10 -15.22
C TRP A 100 -10.98 26.90 -13.93
N PRO A 101 -11.10 26.25 -12.76
CA PRO A 101 -11.07 26.94 -11.48
C PRO A 101 -9.77 27.71 -11.29
N ASP A 102 -9.85 28.98 -10.89
CA ASP A 102 -8.67 29.80 -10.59
C ASP A 102 -7.99 29.30 -9.30
N PRO A 103 -6.74 28.79 -9.35
CA PRO A 103 -6.06 28.29 -8.17
C PRO A 103 -5.82 29.38 -7.12
N LEU A 104 -5.79 30.66 -7.51
CA LEU A 104 -5.59 31.82 -6.64
C LEU A 104 -6.89 32.53 -6.27
N THR A 105 -8.02 31.82 -6.29
CA THR A 105 -9.30 32.29 -5.75
C THR A 105 -9.76 31.36 -4.63
N LEU A 106 -10.00 31.90 -3.43
CA LEU A 106 -10.60 31.18 -2.31
C LEU A 106 -12.04 30.78 -2.64
N LYS A 107 -12.58 29.79 -1.93
CA LYS A 107 -13.99 29.36 -2.13
C LYS A 107 -15.02 30.47 -1.91
N ASP A 108 -14.68 31.48 -1.12
CA ASP A 108 -15.51 32.67 -0.88
C ASP A 108 -15.37 33.78 -1.95
N GLY A 109 -14.56 33.54 -2.98
CA GLY A 109 -14.34 34.46 -4.10
C GLY A 109 -13.20 35.47 -3.90
N ARG A 110 -12.60 35.58 -2.71
CA ARG A 110 -11.45 36.46 -2.49
C ARG A 110 -10.22 35.96 -3.25
N LYS A 111 -9.42 36.90 -3.80
CA LYS A 111 -8.15 36.58 -4.45
C LYS A 111 -7.05 36.30 -3.42
N VAL A 112 -6.25 35.28 -3.70
CA VAL A 112 -5.04 34.96 -2.94
C VAL A 112 -3.94 35.92 -3.34
N THR A 113 -3.54 36.79 -2.41
CA THR A 113 -2.55 37.85 -2.65
C THR A 113 -1.23 37.65 -1.91
N SER A 114 -1.09 36.61 -1.09
CA SER A 114 0.12 36.33 -0.33
C SER A 114 0.38 34.84 -0.14
N ALA A 115 1.65 34.49 0.07
CA ALA A 115 2.06 33.13 0.40
C ALA A 115 1.42 32.63 1.71
N GLU A 116 1.23 33.51 2.70
CA GLU A 116 0.57 33.14 3.95
C GLU A 116 -0.89 32.73 3.71
N MET A 117 -1.63 33.50 2.90
CA MET A 117 -3.00 33.15 2.54
C MET A 117 -3.06 31.84 1.77
N TRP A 118 -2.10 31.60 0.86
CA TRP A 118 -1.97 30.32 0.18
C TRP A 118 -1.82 29.15 1.18
N TRP A 119 -0.83 29.21 2.05
CA TRP A 119 -0.52 28.10 2.97
C TRP A 119 -1.58 27.88 4.04
N ARG A 120 -2.17 28.96 4.58
CA ARG A 120 -3.15 28.87 5.68
C ARG A 120 -4.59 28.69 5.23
N GLN A 121 -4.95 29.09 4.00
CA GLN A 121 -6.35 29.09 3.52
C GLN A 121 -6.52 28.30 2.22
N ARG A 122 -5.92 28.76 1.11
CA ARG A 122 -6.24 28.19 -0.22
C ARG A 122 -5.73 26.76 -0.41
N ARG A 123 -4.52 26.45 0.05
CA ARG A 123 -3.95 25.11 -0.07
C ARG A 123 -4.78 24.08 0.73
N PRO A 124 -5.18 24.33 1.98
CA PRO A 124 -6.12 23.45 2.69
C PRO A 124 -7.46 23.25 1.95
N GLU A 125 -8.04 24.30 1.35
CA GLU A 125 -9.27 24.16 0.57
C GLU A 125 -9.11 23.20 -0.63
N ILE A 126 -8.03 23.38 -1.39
CA ILE A 126 -7.72 22.52 -2.54
C ILE A 126 -7.44 21.09 -2.07
N ALA A 127 -6.66 20.93 -1.00
CA ALA A 127 -6.37 19.60 -0.45
C ALA A 127 -7.65 18.86 -0.05
N GLU A 128 -8.56 19.54 0.65
CA GLU A 128 -9.86 18.98 1.03
C GLU A 128 -10.71 18.59 -0.19
N ASP A 129 -10.70 19.38 -1.27
CA ASP A 129 -11.41 19.01 -2.50
C ASP A 129 -10.81 17.78 -3.18
N PHE A 130 -9.48 17.67 -3.23
CA PHE A 130 -8.82 16.46 -3.75
C PHE A 130 -9.04 15.23 -2.87
N GLU A 131 -9.02 15.40 -1.55
CA GLU A 131 -9.26 14.30 -0.61
C GLU A 131 -10.72 13.84 -0.64
N ARG A 132 -11.69 14.73 -0.81
CA ARG A 132 -13.10 14.35 -0.89
C ARG A 132 -13.49 13.81 -2.27
N GLU A 133 -13.06 14.46 -3.34
CA GLU A 133 -13.65 14.25 -4.69
C GLU A 133 -12.75 13.43 -5.64
N VAL A 134 -11.46 13.28 -5.36
CA VAL A 134 -10.50 12.69 -6.33
C VAL A 134 -9.79 11.45 -5.77
N TYR A 135 -9.06 11.60 -4.68
CA TYR A 135 -8.15 10.57 -4.17
C TYR A 135 -8.70 9.80 -2.98
N GLY A 136 -9.69 10.36 -2.28
CA GLY A 136 -10.26 9.84 -1.05
C GLY A 136 -9.42 10.18 0.19
N ARG A 137 -10.06 10.14 1.36
CA ARG A 137 -9.47 10.45 2.67
C ARG A 137 -8.73 9.27 3.26
N VAL A 138 -7.59 9.54 3.86
CA VAL A 138 -6.87 8.58 4.71
C VAL A 138 -7.67 8.41 6.01
N PRO A 139 -8.09 7.20 6.40
CA PRO A 139 -8.79 6.99 7.66
C PRO A 139 -7.96 7.46 8.87
N SER A 140 -8.59 8.04 9.90
CA SER A 140 -7.88 8.54 11.08
C SER A 140 -7.18 7.44 11.90
N GLY A 141 -7.68 6.20 11.82
CA GLY A 141 -7.17 5.04 12.54
C GLY A 141 -6.26 4.12 11.71
N VAL A 142 -5.61 4.63 10.65
CA VAL A 142 -4.66 3.79 9.89
C VAL A 142 -3.52 3.36 10.83
N PRO A 143 -3.19 2.06 10.90
CA PRO A 143 -2.21 1.57 11.86
C PRO A 143 -0.79 2.09 11.63
N THR A 144 0.02 2.02 12.68
CA THR A 144 1.45 2.39 12.63
C THR A 144 2.27 1.33 11.89
N VAL A 145 3.46 1.72 11.43
CA VAL A 145 4.41 0.83 10.72
C VAL A 145 5.67 0.67 11.56
N ALA A 146 6.08 -0.57 11.80
CA ALA A 146 7.36 -0.93 12.42
C ALA A 146 8.35 -1.42 11.35
N TRP A 147 9.52 -0.81 11.28
CA TRP A 147 10.50 -1.08 10.22
C TRP A 147 11.60 -2.03 10.68
N THR A 148 11.94 -3.00 9.82
CA THR A 148 13.05 -3.93 10.02
C THR A 148 13.96 -3.95 8.80
N VAL A 149 15.27 -4.05 9.03
CA VAL A 149 16.24 -4.37 7.97
C VAL A 149 16.33 -5.89 7.91
N ALA A 150 15.69 -6.48 6.91
CA ALA A 150 15.64 -7.93 6.74
C ALA A 150 16.95 -8.48 6.15
N GLU A 151 17.64 -7.67 5.36
CA GLU A 151 18.88 -8.06 4.69
C GLU A 151 19.74 -6.83 4.37
N THR A 152 21.06 -7.00 4.40
CA THR A 152 22.04 -6.03 3.91
C THR A 152 23.09 -6.77 3.07
N VAL A 153 23.35 -6.28 1.87
CA VAL A 153 24.37 -6.83 0.97
C VAL A 153 25.24 -5.72 0.40
N GLU A 154 26.52 -6.00 0.24
CA GLU A 154 27.40 -5.22 -0.63
C GLU A 154 27.37 -5.82 -2.04
N THR A 155 27.11 -4.97 -3.02
CA THR A 155 26.96 -5.38 -4.43
C THR A 155 27.34 -4.21 -5.35
N THR A 156 27.02 -4.29 -6.63
CA THR A 156 27.24 -3.20 -7.58
C THR A 156 25.96 -2.76 -8.30
N VAL A 157 25.91 -1.48 -8.66
CA VAL A 157 24.92 -0.89 -9.57
C VAL A 157 25.70 -0.09 -10.60
N GLY A 158 25.57 -0.39 -11.89
CA GLY A 158 26.37 0.25 -12.94
C GLY A 158 27.88 0.10 -12.73
N GLY A 159 28.32 -1.01 -12.13
CA GLY A 159 29.73 -1.26 -11.77
C GLY A 159 30.25 -0.50 -10.55
N GLN A 160 29.44 0.39 -9.94
CA GLN A 160 29.81 1.12 -8.72
C GLN A 160 29.43 0.32 -7.47
N PRO A 161 30.30 0.26 -6.44
CA PRO A 161 30.01 -0.48 -5.21
C PRO A 161 28.93 0.22 -4.37
N VAL A 162 27.91 -0.53 -3.97
CA VAL A 162 26.77 -0.06 -3.18
C VAL A 162 26.50 -0.98 -1.98
N VAL A 163 25.96 -0.40 -0.92
CA VAL A 163 25.28 -1.16 0.14
C VAL A 163 23.79 -1.12 -0.16
N ALA A 164 23.21 -2.28 -0.42
CA ALA A 164 21.78 -2.44 -0.59
C ALA A 164 21.17 -3.08 0.65
N ARG A 165 20.00 -2.57 1.07
CA ARG A 165 19.26 -3.08 2.22
C ARG A 165 17.83 -3.40 1.82
N ARG A 166 17.37 -4.61 2.16
CA ARG A 166 15.95 -4.94 2.11
C ARG A 166 15.32 -4.47 3.41
N VAL A 167 14.38 -3.54 3.29
CA VAL A 167 13.69 -2.96 4.44
C VAL A 167 12.21 -3.31 4.34
N ILE A 168 11.66 -3.85 5.43
CA ILE A 168 10.27 -4.29 5.52
C ILE A 168 9.57 -3.47 6.61
N GLY A 169 8.47 -2.82 6.23
CA GLY A 169 7.58 -2.11 7.15
C GLY A 169 6.39 -2.98 7.50
N HIS A 170 6.38 -3.51 8.71
CA HIS A 170 5.28 -4.32 9.25
C HIS A 170 4.20 -3.38 9.79
N VAL A 171 3.04 -3.37 9.14
CA VAL A 171 1.89 -2.58 9.61
C VAL A 171 1.24 -3.31 10.78
N ASP A 172 0.95 -2.61 11.88
CA ASP A 172 0.22 -3.19 13.01
C ASP A 172 -1.16 -3.66 12.55
N ASN A 173 -1.43 -4.96 12.70
CA ASN A 173 -2.70 -5.56 12.35
C ASN A 173 -3.47 -6.11 13.56
N SER A 174 -3.11 -5.71 14.79
CA SER A 174 -3.76 -6.16 16.02
C SER A 174 -5.28 -5.96 16.01
N ALA A 175 -5.76 -4.88 15.38
CA ALA A 175 -7.17 -4.57 15.24
C ALA A 175 -7.92 -5.47 14.23
N TYR A 176 -7.20 -6.14 13.31
CA TYR A 176 -7.77 -7.09 12.34
C TYR A 176 -6.73 -8.10 11.82
N PRO A 177 -6.37 -9.13 12.60
CA PRO A 177 -5.25 -10.03 12.29
C PRO A 177 -5.40 -10.88 11.02
N ALA A 178 -6.60 -10.95 10.46
CA ALA A 178 -6.87 -11.68 9.21
C ALA A 178 -6.20 -11.03 7.98
N ILE A 179 -5.79 -9.77 8.06
CA ILE A 179 -5.04 -9.07 7.02
C ILE A 179 -3.68 -8.69 7.61
N SER A 180 -2.60 -9.12 6.95
CA SER A 180 -1.25 -8.65 7.24
C SER A 180 -0.75 -7.80 6.07
N VAL A 181 0.00 -6.74 6.38
CA VAL A 181 0.56 -5.82 5.38
C VAL A 181 2.03 -5.58 5.70
N ASP A 182 2.88 -6.00 4.77
CA ASP A 182 4.32 -5.76 4.80
C ASP A 182 4.70 -4.85 3.63
N ILE A 183 5.08 -3.61 3.94
CA ILE A 183 5.57 -2.64 2.96
C ILE A 183 7.02 -2.99 2.62
N LYS A 184 7.30 -3.29 1.35
CA LYS A 184 8.60 -3.78 0.90
C LYS A 184 9.35 -2.74 0.10
N MET A 185 10.59 -2.48 0.48
CA MET A 185 11.48 -1.63 -0.28
C MET A 185 12.94 -2.11 -0.25
N ALA A 186 13.69 -1.71 -1.28
CA ALA A 186 15.14 -1.76 -1.28
C ALA A 186 15.69 -0.35 -1.10
N VAL A 187 16.59 -0.15 -0.14
CA VAL A 187 17.31 1.09 0.10
C VAL A 187 18.76 0.89 -0.31
N VAL A 188 19.22 1.66 -1.29
CA VAL A 188 20.55 1.46 -1.91
C VAL A 188 21.34 2.75 -1.82
N VAL A 189 22.56 2.67 -1.31
CA VAL A 189 23.46 3.82 -1.13
C VAL A 189 24.89 3.47 -1.58
N PRO A 190 25.68 4.42 -2.08
CA PRO A 190 27.09 4.18 -2.42
C PRO A 190 27.91 3.75 -1.19
N VAL A 191 28.82 2.78 -1.34
CA VAL A 191 29.75 2.36 -0.26
C VAL A 191 30.66 3.52 0.16
N ASN A 192 31.10 4.31 -0.82
CA ASN A 192 32.11 5.36 -0.61
C ASN A 192 31.53 6.69 -0.12
N ALA A 193 30.28 6.70 0.36
CA ALA A 193 29.66 7.89 0.92
C ALA A 193 30.37 8.32 2.22
N LYS A 194 30.87 9.56 2.27
CA LYS A 194 31.58 10.11 3.44
C LYS A 194 30.66 10.66 4.54
N GLY A 195 29.34 10.61 4.32
CA GLY A 195 28.30 11.15 5.18
C GLY A 195 26.91 10.85 4.61
N PRO A 196 25.84 11.45 5.17
CA PRO A 196 24.50 11.31 4.63
C PRO A 196 24.44 11.71 3.14
N VAL A 197 23.75 10.91 2.34
CA VAL A 197 23.54 11.16 0.91
C VAL A 197 22.08 11.52 0.64
N PRO A 198 21.80 12.37 -0.36
CA PRO A 198 20.45 12.52 -0.88
C PRO A 198 19.95 11.18 -1.44
N VAL A 199 18.66 10.89 -1.26
CA VAL A 199 18.03 9.65 -1.71
C VAL A 199 16.79 9.97 -2.52
N LEU A 200 16.68 9.39 -3.72
CA LEU A 200 15.46 9.46 -4.51
C LEU A 200 14.59 8.21 -4.27
N MET A 201 13.41 8.39 -3.69
CA MET A 201 12.42 7.32 -3.60
C MET A 201 11.63 7.22 -4.89
N MET A 202 11.53 6.01 -5.43
CA MET A 202 10.81 5.71 -6.65
C MET A 202 9.78 4.60 -6.37
N PHE A 203 8.59 4.75 -6.93
CA PHE A 203 7.66 3.64 -7.03
C PHE A 203 8.21 2.61 -8.02
N GLY A 204 8.37 1.39 -7.52
CA GLY A 204 8.95 0.28 -8.25
C GLY A 204 8.44 -1.04 -7.67
N TRP A 205 9.30 -2.06 -7.68
CA TRP A 205 8.93 -3.42 -7.29
C TRP A 205 9.45 -3.83 -5.91
N GLY A 206 10.24 -2.98 -5.24
CA GLY A 206 10.89 -3.34 -3.97
C GLY A 206 12.10 -4.27 -4.12
N ASN A 207 12.62 -4.38 -5.34
CA ASN A 207 13.69 -5.29 -5.72
C ASN A 207 15.07 -4.77 -5.31
N MET A 208 15.94 -5.68 -4.87
CA MET A 208 17.35 -5.40 -4.64
C MET A 208 18.12 -5.34 -5.97
N PRO A 209 19.32 -4.73 -6.00
CA PRO A 209 20.19 -4.80 -7.18
C PRO A 209 20.44 -6.25 -7.61
N GLY A 210 20.32 -6.52 -8.93
CA GLY A 210 20.52 -7.84 -9.51
C GLY A 210 19.29 -8.76 -9.48
N GLU A 211 18.24 -8.41 -8.73
CA GLU A 211 16.99 -9.16 -8.78
C GLU A 211 16.22 -8.90 -10.08
N PRO A 212 15.51 -9.92 -10.61
CA PRO A 212 14.77 -9.78 -11.86
C PRO A 212 13.65 -8.75 -11.74
N LEU A 213 13.57 -7.87 -12.73
CA LEU A 213 12.44 -6.96 -12.93
C LEU A 213 11.48 -7.53 -13.98
N PRO A 214 10.16 -7.24 -13.88
CA PRO A 214 9.24 -7.55 -14.96
C PRO A 214 9.69 -6.88 -16.27
N ARG A 215 9.82 -7.69 -17.33
CA ARG A 215 10.06 -7.18 -18.69
C ARG A 215 8.77 -7.19 -19.46
N PHE A 216 8.47 -6.10 -20.15
CA PHE A 216 7.27 -5.96 -20.97
C PHE A 216 7.60 -6.29 -22.43
N PRO A 217 7.04 -7.37 -23.00
CA PRO A 217 7.27 -7.70 -24.41
C PRO A 217 6.87 -6.54 -25.32
N GLY A 218 7.74 -6.20 -26.27
CA GLY A 218 7.50 -5.13 -27.24
C GLY A 218 7.81 -3.71 -26.73
N VAL A 219 8.25 -3.56 -25.48
CA VAL A 219 8.79 -2.29 -24.98
C VAL A 219 10.30 -2.31 -25.18
N GLN A 220 10.80 -1.37 -25.98
CA GLN A 220 12.23 -1.17 -26.16
C GLN A 220 12.77 -0.41 -24.94
N GLU A 221 13.78 -0.96 -24.29
CA GLU A 221 14.47 -0.26 -23.21
C GLU A 221 15.14 1.02 -23.75
N PRO A 222 15.10 2.13 -23.00
CA PRO A 222 15.80 3.35 -23.38
C PRO A 222 17.29 3.11 -23.60
N ALA A 223 17.89 3.86 -24.54
CA ALA A 223 19.34 3.81 -24.78
C ALA A 223 20.17 4.41 -23.62
N ALA A 224 19.55 5.26 -22.79
CA ALA A 224 20.19 5.85 -21.62
C ALA A 224 20.34 4.79 -20.50
N PRO A 225 21.38 4.89 -19.66
CA PRO A 225 21.50 4.04 -18.47
C PRO A 225 20.25 4.13 -17.59
N PRO A 226 19.86 3.05 -16.87
CA PRO A 226 18.79 3.10 -15.89
C PRO A 226 18.99 4.23 -14.86
N SER A 227 17.90 4.82 -14.37
CA SER A 227 17.95 5.91 -13.39
C SER A 227 18.71 5.55 -12.12
N THR A 228 18.66 4.28 -11.69
CA THR A 228 19.41 3.76 -10.54
C THR A 228 20.92 3.89 -10.73
N GLU A 229 21.44 3.63 -11.92
CA GLU A 229 22.87 3.79 -12.23
C GLU A 229 23.27 5.25 -12.25
N GLN A 230 22.43 6.12 -12.84
CA GLN A 230 22.68 7.55 -12.88
C GLN A 230 22.73 8.17 -11.47
N LEU A 231 21.81 7.76 -10.58
CA LEU A 231 21.78 8.23 -9.19
C LEU A 231 23.04 7.83 -8.43
N ILE A 232 23.44 6.56 -8.51
CA ILE A 232 24.65 6.08 -7.82
C ILE A 232 25.92 6.74 -8.37
N ALA A 233 26.02 6.91 -9.69
CA ALA A 233 27.12 7.63 -10.33
C ALA A 233 27.19 9.11 -9.87
N ALA A 234 26.06 9.73 -9.57
CA ALA A 234 25.98 11.09 -9.00
C ALA A 234 26.23 11.15 -7.49
N GLY A 235 26.48 10.01 -6.82
CA GLY A 235 26.67 9.92 -5.37
C GLY A 235 25.36 9.97 -4.56
N TRP A 236 24.21 9.80 -5.21
CA TRP A 236 22.90 9.71 -4.56
C TRP A 236 22.58 8.25 -4.21
N GLY A 237 21.78 8.05 -3.18
CA GLY A 237 21.08 6.79 -2.96
C GLY A 237 19.74 6.74 -3.69
N TYR A 238 19.11 5.57 -3.70
CA TYR A 238 17.74 5.42 -4.17
C TYR A 238 16.95 4.43 -3.32
N VAL A 239 15.63 4.56 -3.36
CA VAL A 239 14.69 3.57 -2.82
C VAL A 239 13.81 3.04 -3.95
N SER A 240 13.76 1.72 -4.10
CA SER A 240 12.71 1.04 -4.89
C SER A 240 11.61 0.65 -3.91
N LEU A 241 10.46 1.32 -3.93
CA LEU A 241 9.33 1.05 -3.05
C LEU A 241 8.24 0.28 -3.80
N SER A 242 7.86 -0.88 -3.30
CA SER A 242 6.81 -1.71 -3.90
C SER A 242 5.41 -1.18 -3.59
N THR A 243 4.75 -0.55 -4.57
CA THR A 243 3.37 -0.07 -4.40
C THR A 243 2.39 -1.22 -4.17
N ALA A 244 2.58 -2.34 -4.87
CA ALA A 244 1.76 -3.55 -4.72
C ALA A 244 1.85 -4.17 -3.31
N SER A 245 2.95 -3.94 -2.58
CA SER A 245 3.09 -4.36 -1.18
C SER A 245 2.28 -3.50 -0.20
N ILE A 246 1.94 -2.27 -0.59
CA ILE A 246 1.10 -1.36 0.18
C ILE A 246 -0.38 -1.65 -0.13
N GLN A 247 -0.73 -1.62 -1.42
CA GLN A 247 -2.10 -1.82 -1.91
C GLN A 247 -2.07 -2.35 -3.34
N ALA A 248 -2.93 -3.33 -3.66
CA ALA A 248 -3.01 -3.89 -5.00
C ALA A 248 -3.54 -2.88 -6.03
N ASP A 249 -3.14 -3.06 -7.28
CA ASP A 249 -3.54 -2.24 -8.44
C ASP A 249 -4.77 -2.82 -9.16
N ASN A 250 -5.85 -3.07 -8.42
CA ASN A 250 -7.14 -3.50 -8.94
C ASN A 250 -8.25 -3.32 -7.89
N GLY A 251 -9.53 -3.36 -8.34
CA GLY A 251 -10.68 -3.23 -7.44
C GLY A 251 -10.83 -4.41 -6.48
N ALA A 252 -10.49 -5.62 -6.92
CA ALA A 252 -10.57 -6.83 -6.10
C ALA A 252 -9.73 -6.76 -4.82
N GLY A 253 -8.60 -6.05 -4.87
CA GLY A 253 -7.71 -5.89 -3.72
C GLY A 253 -8.14 -4.83 -2.72
N LEU A 254 -9.21 -4.06 -2.95
CA LEU A 254 -9.62 -2.97 -2.05
C LEU A 254 -10.14 -3.44 -0.69
N THR A 255 -10.49 -4.72 -0.54
CA THR A 255 -10.81 -5.35 0.76
C THR A 255 -9.61 -6.08 1.38
N ALA A 256 -8.43 -5.97 0.76
CA ALA A 256 -7.14 -6.45 1.26
C ALA A 256 -6.11 -5.30 1.25
N GLY A 257 -4.84 -5.60 1.56
CA GLY A 257 -3.80 -4.58 1.67
C GLY A 257 -4.08 -3.56 2.77
N ILE A 258 -3.44 -2.39 2.72
CA ILE A 258 -3.63 -1.36 3.76
C ILE A 258 -5.07 -0.81 3.80
N ILE A 259 -5.74 -0.70 2.65
CA ILE A 259 -7.14 -0.25 2.59
C ILE A 259 -8.03 -1.27 3.29
N GLY A 260 -7.90 -2.55 2.92
CA GLY A 260 -8.64 -3.63 3.55
C GLY A 260 -8.37 -3.72 5.03
N LEU A 261 -7.11 -3.60 5.46
CA LEU A 261 -6.75 -3.60 6.88
C LEU A 261 -7.42 -2.44 7.64
N ALA A 262 -7.31 -1.21 7.12
CA ALA A 262 -7.94 -0.03 7.73
C ALA A 262 -9.48 -0.15 7.79
N ASN A 263 -10.08 -0.90 6.87
CA ASN A 263 -11.51 -1.15 6.79
C ASN A 263 -11.95 -2.52 7.33
N LYS A 264 -11.07 -3.29 7.99
CA LYS A 264 -11.39 -4.62 8.53
C LYS A 264 -12.02 -5.57 7.48
N GLY A 265 -11.47 -5.55 6.27
CA GLY A 265 -11.92 -6.34 5.12
C GLY A 265 -13.20 -5.86 4.45
N GLN A 266 -13.79 -4.75 4.92
CA GLN A 266 -15.04 -4.22 4.36
C GLN A 266 -14.79 -3.37 3.11
N ARG A 267 -15.82 -3.29 2.25
CA ARG A 267 -15.83 -2.38 1.09
C ARG A 267 -15.72 -0.93 1.56
N ARG A 268 -15.09 -0.09 0.72
CA ARG A 268 -14.91 1.31 1.02
C ARG A 268 -16.24 2.08 0.93
N THR A 269 -16.34 3.14 1.73
CA THR A 269 -17.31 4.22 1.49
C THR A 269 -16.78 5.17 0.41
N PRO A 270 -17.63 6.02 -0.21
CA PRO A 270 -17.20 6.83 -1.35
C PRO A 270 -16.07 7.81 -1.04
N GLU A 271 -16.00 8.26 0.21
CA GLU A 271 -15.02 9.26 0.64
C GLU A 271 -13.68 8.67 1.09
N GLN A 272 -13.57 7.35 1.22
CA GLN A 272 -12.32 6.71 1.63
C GLN A 272 -11.32 6.64 0.48
N TRP A 273 -10.03 6.72 0.81
CA TRP A 273 -8.91 6.62 -0.14
C TRP A 273 -8.98 5.48 -1.15
N GLY A 274 -8.47 5.73 -2.36
CA GLY A 274 -8.15 4.68 -3.35
C GLY A 274 -6.68 4.27 -3.33
N SER A 275 -6.28 3.36 -4.23
CA SER A 275 -4.91 2.82 -4.29
C SER A 275 -3.83 3.90 -4.46
N LEU A 276 -4.07 4.94 -5.28
CA LEU A 276 -3.10 6.03 -5.45
C LEU A 276 -2.79 6.75 -4.13
N ARG A 277 -3.82 7.05 -3.31
CA ARG A 277 -3.65 7.71 -2.02
C ARG A 277 -3.03 6.77 -0.99
N ALA A 278 -3.36 5.48 -1.04
CA ALA A 278 -2.71 4.46 -0.22
C ALA A 278 -1.22 4.32 -0.53
N TRP A 279 -0.82 4.32 -1.81
CA TRP A 279 0.60 4.31 -2.22
C TRP A 279 1.33 5.56 -1.74
N ALA A 280 0.71 6.74 -1.88
CA ALA A 280 1.25 7.99 -1.35
C ALA A 280 1.41 7.96 0.19
N TRP A 281 0.45 7.38 0.91
CA TRP A 281 0.56 7.17 2.35
C TRP A 281 1.73 6.25 2.70
N GLY A 282 1.90 5.12 2.01
CA GLY A 282 3.01 4.20 2.27
C GLY A 282 4.37 4.83 1.98
N ALA A 283 4.47 5.63 0.92
CA ALA A 283 5.65 6.47 0.65
C ALA A 283 5.97 7.42 1.81
N ALA A 284 4.95 8.10 2.34
CA ALA A 284 5.07 9.01 3.48
C ALA A 284 5.26 8.32 4.84
N ARG A 285 5.24 6.99 4.91
CA ARG A 285 5.70 6.22 6.08
C ARG A 285 7.15 5.75 5.93
N ALA A 286 7.60 5.58 4.68
CA ALA A 286 8.97 5.18 4.37
C ALA A 286 9.95 6.37 4.41
N LEU A 287 9.47 7.59 4.12
CA LEU A 287 10.17 8.86 4.36
C LEU A 287 10.17 9.22 5.84
#